data_AF-A0A8T7JXH2-F1
#
_entry.id   AF-A0A8T7JXH2-F1
#
_cell.length_a   1.000
_cell.length_b   1.000
_cell.length_c   1.000
_cell.angle_alpha   90.00
_cell.angle_beta   90.00
_cell.angle_gamma   90.00
#
_symmetry.space_group_name_H-M   'P 1'
#
loop_
_entity.id
_entity.type
_entity.pdbx_description
1 polymer ?
#
loop_
_entity_poly.entity_id
_entity_poly.type
_entity_poly.pdbx_seq_one_letter_code
_entity_poly.pdbx_strand_id
1 'polypeptide(L)'
;MASKKSNAEAKIERVTWFLLVLVFALLSIFPDIQLPNWAVPLAGAIILLGSGIYQYTNKWRVSPITWIAGTLMLFFALMNLAFGFNYNFLGPSLLVFAAVIGFGIITGET
;
A
#
# COMPACT_ATOMS: atom_id res chain seq x y z
N MET A 1 -20.34 21.01 3.71
CA MET A 1 -20.95 20.24 2.60
C MET A 1 -19.85 19.46 1.93
N ALA A 2 -19.81 18.15 2.10
CA ALA A 2 -18.82 17.31 1.43
C ALA A 2 -19.09 17.34 -0.07
N SER A 3 -18.14 17.87 -0.84
CA SER A 3 -18.09 17.69 -2.30
C SER A 3 -18.31 16.21 -2.60
N LYS A 4 -19.34 15.85 -3.37
CA LYS A 4 -19.60 14.47 -3.76
C LYS A 4 -18.36 13.91 -4.46
N LYS A 5 -17.73 12.93 -3.82
CA LYS A 5 -16.60 12.18 -4.36
C LYS A 5 -16.99 11.55 -5.70
N SER A 6 -16.10 11.61 -6.69
CA SER A 6 -16.39 10.98 -7.97
C SER A 6 -16.42 9.46 -7.82
N ASN A 7 -17.35 8.79 -8.51
CA ASN A 7 -17.39 7.32 -8.56
C ASN A 7 -16.06 6.72 -9.01
N ALA A 8 -15.30 7.43 -9.85
CA ALA A 8 -13.97 7.01 -10.31
C ALA A 8 -12.92 7.05 -9.18
N GLU A 9 -12.98 8.08 -8.33
CA GLU A 9 -12.07 8.25 -7.19
C GLU A 9 -12.29 7.16 -6.15
N ALA A 10 -13.55 6.93 -5.76
CA ALA A 10 -13.94 5.87 -4.84
C ALA A 10 -13.65 4.46 -5.39
N LYS A 11 -13.64 4.29 -6.72
CA LYS A 11 -13.26 3.01 -7.35
C LYS A 11 -11.77 2.74 -7.18
N ILE A 12 -10.91 3.73 -7.41
CA ILE A 12 -9.47 3.55 -7.30
C ILE A 12 -9.05 3.22 -5.87
N GLU A 13 -9.63 3.88 -4.88
CA GLU A 13 -9.33 3.55 -3.48
C GLU A 13 -9.68 2.10 -3.14
N ARG A 14 -10.86 1.65 -3.55
CA ARG A 14 -11.27 0.25 -3.39
C ARG A 14 -10.34 -0.72 -4.10
N VAL A 15 -9.83 -0.36 -5.28
CA VAL A 15 -8.82 -1.15 -5.99
C VAL A 15 -7.50 -1.18 -5.23
N THR A 16 -7.01 -0.03 -4.74
CA THR A 16 -5.80 0.02 -3.91
C THR A 16 -5.93 -0.90 -2.70
N TRP A 17 -7.06 -0.85 -2.01
CA TRP A 17 -7.30 -1.69 -0.83
C TRP A 17 -7.41 -3.15 -1.18
N PHE A 18 -8.14 -3.46 -2.25
CA PHE A 18 -8.22 -4.82 -2.77
C PHE A 18 -6.83 -5.36 -3.09
N LEU A 19 -5.94 -4.56 -3.69
CA LEU A 19 -4.57 -4.97 -3.97
C LEU A 19 -3.75 -5.19 -2.69
N LEU A 20 -3.90 -4.34 -1.67
CA LEU A 20 -3.25 -4.55 -0.37
C LEU A 20 -3.72 -5.85 0.29
N VAL A 21 -5.04 -6.10 0.30
CA VAL A 21 -5.63 -7.35 0.81
C VAL A 21 -5.20 -8.55 -0.03
N LEU A 22 -5.06 -8.38 -1.35
CA LEU A 22 -4.58 -9.44 -2.24
C LEU A 22 -3.18 -9.91 -1.86
N VAL A 23 -2.30 -9.01 -1.38
CA VAL A 23 -0.99 -9.42 -0.85
C VAL A 23 -1.14 -10.36 0.34
N PHE A 24 -2.03 -10.05 1.30
CA PHE A 24 -2.32 -10.97 2.41
C PHE A 24 -2.87 -12.31 1.92
N ALA A 25 -3.81 -12.27 0.99
CA ALA A 25 -4.43 -13.48 0.44
C ALA A 25 -3.38 -14.39 -0.23
N LEU A 26 -2.49 -13.82 -1.04
CA LEU A 26 -1.43 -14.58 -1.70
C LEU A 26 -0.45 -15.19 -0.70
N LEU A 27 -0.02 -14.44 0.32
CA LEU A 27 0.86 -14.97 1.38
C LEU A 27 0.18 -16.09 2.18
N SER A 28 -1.14 -16.02 2.36
CA SER A 28 -1.90 -17.03 3.12
C SER A 28 -2.18 -18.29 2.30
N ILE A 29 -2.45 -18.15 1.01
CA ILE A 29 -2.70 -19.28 0.10
C ILE A 29 -1.40 -20.03 -0.22
N PHE A 30 -0.27 -19.33 -0.29
CA PHE A 30 1.02 -19.89 -0.65
C PHE A 30 2.07 -19.66 0.45
N PRO A 31 1.90 -20.25 1.65
CA PRO A 31 2.76 -19.98 2.81
C PRO A 31 4.20 -20.47 2.63
N ASP A 32 4.42 -21.49 1.79
CA ASP A 32 5.73 -22.10 1.58
C ASP A 32 6.58 -21.39 0.52
N ILE A 33 6.03 -20.38 -0.17
CA ILE A 33 6.79 -19.61 -1.16
C ILE A 33 7.81 -18.73 -0.43
N GLN A 34 9.09 -19.01 -0.66
CA GLN A 34 10.20 -18.18 -0.19
C GLN A 34 10.32 -16.93 -1.05
N LEU A 35 9.64 -15.86 -0.65
CA LEU A 35 9.80 -14.55 -1.25
C LEU A 35 11.06 -13.86 -0.72
N PRO A 36 11.79 -13.11 -1.56
CA PRO A 36 12.91 -12.32 -1.07
C PRO A 36 12.40 -11.19 -0.17
N ASN A 37 13.18 -10.80 0.84
CA ASN A 37 12.79 -9.85 1.89
C ASN A 37 12.36 -8.45 1.39
N TRP A 38 12.72 -8.09 0.15
CA TRP A 38 12.30 -6.84 -0.48
C TRP A 38 10.96 -6.94 -1.22
N ALA A 39 10.45 -8.14 -1.52
CA ALA A 39 9.30 -8.32 -2.43
C ALA A 39 8.01 -7.72 -1.89
N VAL A 40 7.65 -8.06 -0.64
CA VAL A 40 6.40 -7.56 -0.02
C VAL A 40 6.44 -6.04 0.18
N PRO A 41 7.52 -5.44 0.74
CA PRO A 41 7.64 -4.00 0.80
C PRO A 41 7.60 -3.34 -0.59
N LEU A 42 8.26 -3.90 -1.59
CA LEU A 42 8.26 -3.34 -2.94
C LEU A 42 6.86 -3.35 -3.56
N ALA A 43 6.12 -4.45 -3.43
CA ALA A 43 4.74 -4.55 -3.88
C ALA A 43 3.86 -3.50 -3.20
N GLY A 44 3.99 -3.34 -1.88
CA GLY A 44 3.31 -2.29 -1.12
C GLY A 44 3.63 -0.88 -1.61
N ALA A 45 4.91 -0.60 -1.88
CA ALA A 45 5.35 0.69 -2.41
C ALA A 45 4.73 0.97 -3.77
N ILE A 46 4.74 0.00 -4.68
CA ILE A 46 4.16 0.13 -6.03
C ILE A 46 2.65 0.39 -5.95
N ILE A 47 1.94 -0.35 -5.10
CA ILE A 47 0.48 -0.19 -4.93
C ILE A 47 0.16 1.20 -4.37
N LEU A 48 0.79 1.58 -3.26
CA LEU A 48 0.48 2.82 -2.54
C LEU A 48 0.94 4.06 -3.32
N LEU A 49 2.20 4.10 -3.75
CA LEU A 49 2.73 5.24 -4.51
C LEU A 49 2.11 5.30 -5.90
N GLY A 50 1.95 4.17 -6.58
CA GLY A 50 1.30 4.11 -7.89
C GLY A 50 -0.14 4.64 -7.83
N SER A 51 -0.90 4.22 -6.82
CA SER A 51 -2.26 4.74 -6.62
C SER A 51 -2.28 6.22 -6.23
N GLY A 52 -1.34 6.68 -5.39
CA GLY A 52 -1.22 8.08 -5.00
C GLY A 52 -0.87 8.98 -6.19
N ILE A 53 0.09 8.57 -7.02
CA ILE A 53 0.46 9.27 -8.26
C ILE A 53 -0.73 9.31 -9.21
N TYR A 54 -1.40 8.18 -9.44
CA TYR A 54 -2.57 8.12 -10.31
C TYR A 54 -3.67 9.07 -9.85
N GLN A 55 -4.04 9.06 -8.57
CA GLN A 55 -5.04 9.98 -8.02
C GLN A 55 -4.60 11.44 -8.13
N TYR A 56 -3.33 11.74 -7.84
CA TYR A 56 -2.77 13.09 -7.94
C TYR A 56 -2.82 13.64 -9.36
N THR A 57 -2.44 12.84 -10.37
CA THR A 57 -2.50 13.24 -11.79
C THR A 57 -3.94 13.53 -12.26
N ASN A 58 -4.93 12.83 -11.69
CA ASN A 58 -6.35 13.07 -11.94
C ASN A 58 -6.94 14.22 -11.08
N LYS A 59 -6.10 14.94 -10.31
CA LYS A 59 -6.49 16.03 -9.39
C LYS A 59 -7.46 15.58 -8.29
N TRP A 60 -7.44 14.29 -7.94
CA TRP A 60 -8.20 13.76 -6.80
C TRP A 60 -7.43 13.93 -5.50
N ARG A 61 -8.17 13.95 -4.39
CA ARG A 61 -7.57 14.12 -3.08
C ARG A 61 -6.89 12.80 -2.69
N VAL A 62 -5.59 12.88 -2.42
CA VAL A 62 -4.82 11.72 -1.93
C VAL A 62 -4.62 11.85 -0.43
N SER A 63 -4.96 10.81 0.31
CA SER A 63 -4.74 10.76 1.74
C SER A 63 -3.22 10.86 2.05
N PRO A 64 -2.77 11.73 2.97
CA PRO A 64 -1.36 11.85 3.33
C PRO A 64 -0.74 10.53 3.80
N ILE A 65 -1.53 9.66 4.43
CA ILE A 65 -1.06 8.36 4.90
C ILE A 65 -0.62 7.45 3.76
N THR A 66 -1.24 7.56 2.57
CA THR A 66 -0.86 6.78 1.38
C THR A 66 0.56 7.11 0.95
N TRP A 67 0.95 8.39 0.99
CA TRP A 67 2.30 8.83 0.67
C TRP A 67 3.31 8.38 1.70
N ILE A 68 3.00 8.55 2.98
CA ILE A 68 3.89 8.15 4.09
C ILE A 68 4.11 6.64 4.05
N ALA A 69 3.04 5.85 3.99
CA ALA A 69 3.10 4.40 3.94
C ALA A 69 3.82 3.91 2.68
N GLY A 70 3.51 4.46 1.50
CA GLY A 70 4.17 4.09 0.25
C GLY A 70 5.67 4.39 0.26
N THR A 71 6.07 5.54 0.82
CA THR A 71 7.48 5.92 0.95
C THR A 71 8.22 5.04 1.95
N LEU A 72 7.58 4.70 3.07
CA LEU A 72 8.13 3.78 4.06
C LEU A 72 8.33 2.38 3.48
N MET A 73 7.37 1.90 2.69
CA MET A 73 7.49 0.62 1.97
C MET A 73 8.63 0.63 0.95
N LEU A 74 8.78 1.74 0.21
CA LEU A 74 9.89 1.90 -0.72
C LEU A 74 11.23 1.88 0.01
N PHE A 75 11.31 2.56 1.15
CA PHE A 75 12.50 2.56 2.00
C PHE A 75 12.89 1.15 2.46
N PHE A 76 11.94 0.35 2.97
CA PHE A 76 12.18 -1.04 3.36
C PHE A 76 12.65 -1.93 2.19
N ALA A 77 12.07 -1.73 1.01
CA ALA A 77 12.49 -2.45 -0.20
C ALA A 77 13.93 -2.09 -0.58
N LEU A 78 14.26 -0.80 -0.62
CA LEU A 78 15.59 -0.30 -1.00
C LEU A 78 16.66 -0.69 0.01
N MET A 79 16.38 -0.71 1.32
CA MET A 79 17.32 -1.21 2.33
C MET A 79 17.79 -2.64 2.04
N ASN A 80 16.89 -3.51 1.58
CA ASN A 80 17.24 -4.87 1.22
C ASN A 80 17.87 -4.98 -0.17
N LEU A 81 17.32 -4.28 -1.16
CA LEU A 81 17.72 -4.42 -2.57
C LEU A 81 18.99 -3.66 -2.91
N ALA A 82 19.14 -2.42 -2.45
CA ALA A 82 20.26 -1.54 -2.80
C ALA A 82 21.42 -1.63 -1.79
N PHE A 83 21.11 -1.87 -0.51
CA PHE A 83 22.12 -1.85 0.55
C PHE A 83 22.45 -3.22 1.15
N GLY A 84 21.72 -4.28 0.78
CA GLY A 84 22.04 -5.65 1.17
C GLY A 84 21.80 -6.00 2.64
N PHE A 85 21.02 -5.20 3.37
CA PHE A 85 20.81 -5.37 4.83
C PHE A 85 20.04 -6.64 5.24
N ASN A 86 19.46 -7.39 4.29
CA ASN A 86 18.73 -8.66 4.46
C ASN A 86 17.79 -8.74 5.69
N TYR A 87 17.13 -7.62 6.03
CA TYR A 87 16.19 -7.53 7.13
C TYR A 87 14.80 -8.01 6.73
N ASN A 88 14.17 -8.81 7.58
CA ASN A 88 12.80 -9.25 7.39
C ASN A 88 11.80 -8.15 7.79
N PHE A 89 11.27 -7.44 6.80
CA PHE A 89 10.24 -6.41 6.98
C PHE A 89 8.82 -6.91 6.69
N LEU A 90 8.59 -8.22 6.56
CA LEU A 90 7.26 -8.76 6.25
C LEU A 90 6.22 -8.34 7.28
N GLY A 91 6.47 -8.59 8.57
CA GLY A 91 5.57 -8.19 9.65
C GLY A 91 5.26 -6.69 9.66
N PRO A 92 6.29 -5.82 9.67
CA PRO A 92 6.12 -4.36 9.55
C PRO A 92 5.32 -3.93 8.31
N SER A 93 5.56 -4.51 7.13
CA SER A 93 4.82 -4.20 5.91
C SER A 93 3.33 -4.54 6.03
N LEU A 94 3.01 -5.70 6.58
CA LEU A 94 1.61 -6.10 6.81
C LEU A 94 0.91 -5.18 7.81
N LEU A 95 1.60 -4.75 8.87
CA LEU A 95 1.06 -3.77 9.81
C LEU A 95 0.76 -2.42 9.13
N VAL A 96 1.65 -1.96 8.25
CA VAL A 96 1.42 -0.73 7.48
C VAL A 96 0.22 -0.88 6.55
N PHE A 97 0.05 -2.01 5.89
CA PHE A 97 -1.13 -2.25 5.03
C PHE A 97 -2.42 -2.23 5.84
N ALA A 98 -2.43 -2.91 6.99
CA ALA A 98 -3.56 -2.91 7.91
C ALA A 98 -3.87 -1.48 8.42
N ALA A 99 -2.83 -0.68 8.72
CA ALA A 99 -3.00 0.70 9.15
C ALA A 99 -3.60 1.59 8.05
N VAL A 100 -3.16 1.45 6.79
CA VAL A 100 -3.72 2.21 5.66
C VAL A 100 -5.19 1.87 5.44
N ILE A 101 -5.54 0.58 5.44
CA ILE A 101 -6.92 0.12 5.29
C ILE A 101 -7.76 0.63 6.47
N GLY A 102 -7.30 0.39 7.70
CA GLY A 102 -8.02 0.79 8.92
C GLY A 102 -8.22 2.29 9.00
N PHE A 103 -7.20 3.09 8.69
CA PHE A 103 -7.32 4.55 8.65
C PHE A 103 -8.39 5.00 7.66
N GLY A 104 -8.40 4.44 6.46
CA GLY A 104 -9.39 4.79 5.45
C GLY A 104 -10.82 4.37 5.82
N ILE A 105 -10.99 3.28 6.58
CA ILE A 105 -12.31 2.90 7.13
C ILE A 105 -12.76 3.92 8.18
N ILE A 106 -11.86 4.32 9.08
CA ILE A 106 -12.17 5.23 10.19
C ILE A 106 -12.50 6.64 9.68
N THR A 107 -11.77 7.14 8.69
CA THR A 107 -11.97 8.50 8.17
C THR A 107 -13.20 8.64 7.27
N GLY A 108 -13.83 7.52 6.88
CA GLY A 108 -14.92 7.54 5.90
C GLY A 108 -14.48 8.14 4.57
N GLU A 109 -13.17 8.10 4.27
CA GLU A 109 -12.68 8.49 2.95
C GLU A 109 -13.19 7.52 1.87
N THR A 110 -13.70 6.35 2.26
CA THR A 110 -14.34 5.34 1.40
C THR A 110 -15.79 5.60 1.01
#